data_AF-A0A318P6H1-F1
#
_entry.id   AF-A0A318P6H1-F1
#
_cell.length_a   1.000
_cell.length_b   1.000
_cell.length_c   1.000
_cell.angle_alpha   90.00
_cell.angle_beta   90.00
_cell.angle_gamma   90.00
#
_symmetry.space_group_name_H-M   'P 1'
#
loop_
_entity.id
_entity.type
_entity.pdbx_description
1 polymer ?
#
loop_
_entity_poly.entity_id
_entity_poly.type
_entity_poly.pdbx_seq_one_letter_code
_entity_poly.pdbx_strand_id
1 'polypeptide(L)' 'MVDTDEAVQIATRFLAGRHAELPDQRELPSVQEVTVEQVATPTGERRCHIVSFGWPVRVAVDEETGDADMLR' A
#
# COMPACT_ATOMS: atom_id res chain seq x y z
N MET A 1 4.34 7.76 13.43
CA MET A 1 5.25 6.79 12.77
C MET A 1 4.46 5.53 12.64
N VAL A 2 4.18 5.15 11.40
CA VAL A 2 3.31 4.02 11.03
C VAL A 2 4.11 2.73 11.22
N ASP A 3 3.58 1.81 12.02
CA ASP A 3 4.13 0.47 12.15
C ASP A 3 3.61 -0.48 11.05
N THR A 4 4.16 -1.68 10.96
CA THR A 4 3.81 -2.66 9.92
C THR A 4 2.33 -3.05 9.92
N ASP A 5 1.69 -3.18 11.09
CA ASP A 5 0.26 -3.55 11.16
C ASP A 5 -0.62 -2.39 10.71
N GLU A 6 -0.30 -1.18 11.16
CA GLU A 6 -0.98 0.04 10.72
C GLU A 6 -0.82 0.25 9.20
N ALA A 7 0.36 0.01 8.64
CA ALA A 7 0.61 0.08 7.21
C ALA A 7 -0.22 -0.94 6.42
N VAL A 8 -0.34 -2.18 6.90
CA VAL A 8 -1.17 -3.21 6.27
C VAL A 8 -2.65 -2.79 6.29
N GLN A 9 -3.14 -2.25 7.40
CA GLN A 9 -4.52 -1.76 7.51
C GLN A 9 -4.78 -0.61 6.54
N ILE A 10 -3.86 0.36 6.45
CA ILE A 10 -3.93 1.49 5.53
C ILE A 10 -3.94 0.99 4.07
N ALA A 11 -3.00 0.13 3.70
CA ALA A 11 -2.90 -0.40 2.35
C ALA A 11 -4.13 -1.21 1.93
N THR A 12 -4.67 -2.03 2.86
CA THR A 12 -5.88 -2.82 2.61
C THR A 12 -7.09 -1.92 2.39
N ARG A 13 -7.26 -0.87 3.20
CA ARG A 13 -8.34 0.12 3.04
C ARG A 13 -8.22 0.91 1.74
N PHE A 14 -6.99 1.33 1.40
CA PHE A 14 -6.70 2.01 0.14
C PHE A 14 -7.10 1.14 -1.06
N LEU A 15 -6.71 -0.14 -1.03
CA LEU A 15 -7.05 -1.09 -2.08
C LEU A 15 -8.57 -1.37 -2.13
N ALA A 16 -9.23 -1.50 -0.98
CA ALA A 16 -10.68 -1.64 -0.88
C ALA A 16 -11.43 -0.47 -1.52
N GLY A 17 -10.98 0.77 -1.26
CA GLY A 17 -11.53 1.97 -1.87
C GLY A 17 -11.42 1.94 -3.40
N ARG A 18 -10.24 1.59 -3.93
CA ARG A 18 -10.00 1.44 -5.38
C ARG A 18 -10.82 0.30 -6.00
N HIS A 19 -10.97 -0.83 -5.29
CA HIS A 19 -11.77 -1.97 -5.73
C HIS A 19 -13.26 -1.68 -5.77
N ALA A 20 -13.79 -0.88 -4.84
CA ALA A 20 -15.19 -0.48 -4.85
C ALA A 20 -15.57 0.34 -6.11
N GLU A 21 -14.58 0.96 -6.74
CA GLU A 21 -14.73 1.65 -8.04
C GLU A 21 -14.75 0.69 -9.23
N LEU A 22 -14.36 -0.59 -9.04
CA LEU A 22 -14.25 -1.62 -10.07
C LEU A 22 -15.29 -2.74 -9.84
N PRO A 23 -16.40 -2.79 -10.61
CA PRO A 23 -17.54 -3.66 -10.34
C PRO A 23 -17.30 -5.18 -10.47
N ASP A 24 -16.09 -5.62 -10.86
CA ASP A 24 -15.79 -7.00 -11.26
C ASP A 24 -14.90 -7.79 -10.27
N GLN A 25 -14.38 -7.15 -9.21
CA GLN A 25 -13.51 -7.84 -8.23
C GLN A 25 -14.24 -8.08 -6.90
N ARG A 26 -14.73 -9.31 -6.71
CA ARG A 26 -15.56 -9.71 -5.55
C ARG A 26 -14.79 -9.89 -4.24
N GLU A 27 -13.47 -10.01 -4.27
CA GLU A 27 -12.64 -10.28 -3.09
C GLU A 27 -11.35 -9.44 -3.13
N LEU A 28 -10.98 -8.85 -1.99
CA LEU A 28 -9.71 -8.17 -1.85
C LEU A 28 -8.60 -9.22 -1.79
N PRO A 29 -7.49 -9.03 -2.53
CA PRO A 29 -6.38 -9.95 -2.44
C PRO A 29 -5.77 -9.94 -1.04
N SER A 30 -5.24 -11.08 -0.62
CA SER A 30 -4.52 -11.21 0.66
C SER A 30 -3.14 -10.58 0.59
N VAL A 31 -2.67 -10.03 1.70
CA VAL A 31 -1.27 -9.59 1.84
C VAL A 31 -0.35 -10.80 1.68
N GLN A 32 0.63 -10.70 0.78
CA GLN A 32 1.63 -11.73 0.54
C GLN A 32 2.98 -11.38 1.17
N GLU A 33 3.34 -10.10 1.15
CA GLU A 33 4.63 -9.63 1.67
C GLU A 33 4.51 -8.17 2.14
N VAL A 34 5.29 -7.82 3.16
CA VAL A 34 5.49 -6.42 3.58
C VAL A 34 6.98 -6.16 3.71
N THR A 35 7.50 -5.21 2.95
CA THR A 35 8.89 -4.74 3.02
C THR A 35 8.91 -3.27 3.43
N VAL A 36 10.07 -2.79 3.91
CA VAL A 36 10.29 -1.36 4.12
C VAL A 36 11.35 -0.91 3.11
N GLU A 37 10.99 0.03 2.25
CA GLU A 37 11.83 0.48 1.16
C GLU A 37 11.89 2.01 1.11
N GLN A 38 12.97 2.54 0.54
CA GLN A 38 13.04 3.97 0.21
C GLN A 38 12.44 4.18 -1.17
N VAL A 39 11.34 4.92 -1.23
CA VAL A 39 10.64 5.25 -2.47
C VAL A 39 10.93 6.71 -2.83
N ALA A 40 11.32 6.93 -4.09
CA ALA A 40 11.45 8.26 -4.64
C ALA A 40 10.05 8.85 -4.88
N THR A 41 9.69 9.89 -4.12
CA THR A 41 8.46 10.67 -4.32
C THR A 41 8.81 12.02 -4.98
N PRO A 42 7.84 12.75 -5.56
CA PRO A 42 8.07 14.12 -6.03
C PRO A 42 8.60 15.07 -4.97
N THR A 43 8.39 14.75 -3.68
CA THR A 43 8.84 15.54 -2.54
C THR A 43 10.19 15.09 -1.97
N GLY A 44 10.82 14.06 -2.54
CA GLY A 44 12.08 13.47 -2.06
C GLY A 44 11.98 11.97 -1.79
N GLU A 45 13.08 11.39 -1.31
CA GLU A 45 13.12 9.99 -0.88
C GLU A 45 12.41 9.84 0.46
N ARG A 46 11.44 8.92 0.53
CA ARG A 46 10.70 8.63 1.75
C ARG A 46 10.78 7.16 2.06
N ARG A 47 10.84 6.82 3.35
CA ARG A 47 10.72 5.43 3.77
C ARG A 47 9.25 5.05 3.80
N CYS A 48 8.92 3.97 3.11
CA CYS A 48 7.56 3.47 3.00
C CYS A 48 7.51 1.98 3.32
N HIS A 49 6.42 1.54 3.94
CA HIS A 49 6.02 0.14 3.97
C HIS A 49 5.42 -0.22 2.61
N ILE A 50 6.01 -1.18 1.92
CA ILE A 50 5.49 -1.72 0.67
C ILE A 50 4.69 -2.97 0.98
N VAL A 51 3.37 -2.86 0.86
CA VAL A 51 2.44 -3.96 1.07
C VAL A 51 2.10 -4.58 -0.28
N SER A 52 2.56 -5.81 -0.49
CA SER A 52 2.33 -6.59 -1.71
C SER A 52 1.11 -7.48 -1.52
N PHE A 53 0.12 -7.32 -2.41
CA PHE A 53 -1.08 -8.16 -2.43
C PHE A 53 -1.03 -9.24 -3.53
N GLY A 54 0.15 -9.44 -4.11
CA GLY A 54 0.39 -10.30 -5.27
C GLY A 54 0.68 -9.49 -6.52
N TRP A 55 1.55 -10.00 -7.38
CA TRP A 55 1.96 -9.26 -8.58
C TRP A 55 0.78 -9.06 -9.54
N PRO A 56 0.53 -7.83 -10.05
CA PRO A 56 1.34 -6.61 -9.92
C PRO A 56 0.90 -5.63 -8.81
N VAL A 57 -0.04 -6.00 -7.94
CA VAL A 57 -0.66 -5.12 -6.93
C VAL A 57 0.25 -4.89 -5.72
N ARG A 58 0.81 -3.69 -5.64
CA ARG A 58 1.66 -3.23 -4.54
C ARG A 58 1.24 -1.84 -4.10
N VAL A 59 1.22 -1.60 -2.79
CA VAL A 59 0.86 -0.31 -2.20
C VAL A 59 2.00 0.17 -1.31
N ALA A 60 2.50 1.37 -1.56
CA ALA A 60 3.45 2.04 -0.68
C ALA A 60 2.68 2.85 0.37
N VAL A 61 3.06 2.74 1.63
CA VAL A 61 2.53 3.54 2.75
C VAL A 61 3.66 4.28 3.43
N ASP A 62 3.60 5.61 3.44
CA ASP A 62 4.60 6.49 4.05
C ASP A 62 4.73 6.25 5.57
N GLU A 63 5.94 6.01 6.07
CA GLU A 63 6.18 5.73 7.50
C GLU A 63 5.88 6.94 8.41
N GLU A 64 5.92 8.16 7.88
CA GLU A 64 5.73 9.40 8.64
C GLU A 64 4.29 9.90 8.59
N THR A 65 3.69 9.94 7.41
CA THR A 65 2.37 10.53 7.16
C THR A 65 1.24 9.51 7.08
N GLY A 66 1.54 8.25 6.76
CA GLY A 66 0.54 7.23 6.47
C GLY A 66 -0.17 7.41 5.12
N ASP A 67 0.35 8.28 4.25
CA ASP A 67 -0.15 8.40 2.88
C ASP A 67 0.11 7.11 2.10
N ALA A 68 -0.91 6.63 1.39
CA ALA A 68 -0.86 5.41 0.61
C ALA A 68 -0.93 5.70 -0.89
N ASP A 69 -0.06 5.06 -1.68
CA ASP A 69 -0.08 5.14 -3.13
C ASP A 69 0.19 3.78 -3.79
N MET A 70 -0.32 3.58 -5.00
CA MET A 70 -0.13 2.34 -5.75
C MET A 70 1.19 2.37 -6.51
N LEU A 71 2.08 1.42 -6.24
CA LEU A 71 3.33 1.29 -7.00
C LEU A 71 3.05 0.60 -8.34
N ARG A 72 3.49 1.24 -9.43
CA ARG A 72 3.49 0.67 -10.78
C ARG A 72 4.72 -0.17 -11.02
#